data_AF-A0A2P4NXD7-F1
#
_entry.id   AF-A0A2P4NXD7-F1
#
_cell.length_a   1.000
_cell.length_b   1.000
_cell.length_c   1.000
_cell.angle_alpha   90.00
_cell.angle_beta   90.00
_cell.angle_gamma   90.00
#
_symmetry.space_group_name_H-M   'P 1'
#
loop_
_entity.id
_entity.type
_entity.pdbx_description
1 polymer ?
#
loop_
_entity_poly.entity_id
_entity_poly.type
_entity_poly.pdbx_seq_one_letter_code
_entity_poly.pdbx_strand_id
1 'polypeptide(L)'
;MFCNIEQFKHIFETLLFQADEDSGVVLFDCSVRLYCYADIDSMCAAEILKKLFFREHVIWTLKPIRSYDDLDRSDLRPSQNMKSLRAIILLNFGSNLELAREFDLTENPHVNIYVIDSLHPVNLTNLYDRNSHIFIVYDEESEEYQEYIEKALRKESEEELQINTVFTDDFGRPITLDEVYYDG
;
A
#
# COMPACT_ATOMS: atom_id res chain seq x y z
N MET A 1 1.65 3.50 6.20
CA MET A 1 1.38 4.75 6.96
C MET A 1 -0.10 5.12 6.90
N PHE A 2 -0.59 5.80 7.93
CA PHE A 2 -1.94 6.32 8.02
C PHE A 2 -2.02 7.72 7.35
N CYS A 3 -3.08 7.96 6.58
CA CYS A 3 -3.29 9.17 5.78
C CYS A 3 -4.50 9.95 6.27
N ASN A 4 -4.26 11.13 6.83
CA ASN A 4 -5.33 12.05 7.20
C ASN A 4 -5.91 12.78 5.98
N ILE A 5 -6.95 13.61 6.20
CA ILE A 5 -7.64 14.27 5.09
C ILE A 5 -6.80 15.29 4.33
N GLU A 6 -5.88 15.99 5.02
CA GLU A 6 -4.96 16.96 4.41
C GLU A 6 -3.88 16.26 3.59
N GLN A 7 -3.35 15.14 4.09
CA GLN A 7 -2.45 14.26 3.37
C GLN A 7 -3.15 13.64 2.16
N PHE A 8 -4.43 13.26 2.30
CA PHE A 8 -5.23 12.71 1.21
C PHE A 8 -5.44 13.72 0.08
N LYS A 9 -5.61 15.01 0.42
CA LYS A 9 -5.63 16.08 -0.56
C LYS A 9 -4.30 16.20 -1.30
N HIS A 10 -3.18 16.19 -0.59
CA HIS A 10 -1.85 16.26 -1.21
C HIS A 10 -1.62 15.05 -2.14
N ILE A 11 -2.06 13.87 -1.71
CA ILE A 11 -2.08 12.65 -2.53
C ILE A 11 -2.86 12.88 -3.82
N PHE A 12 -4.07 13.43 -3.74
CA PHE A 12 -4.87 13.69 -4.93
C PHE A 12 -4.15 14.64 -5.91
N GLU A 13 -3.46 15.66 -5.39
CA GLU A 13 -2.62 16.57 -6.19
C GLU A 13 -1.43 15.86 -6.85
N THR A 14 -0.82 14.86 -6.20
CA THR A 14 0.25 14.04 -6.83
C THR A 14 -0.27 13.17 -7.98
N LEU A 15 -1.58 12.87 -8.02
CA LEU A 15 -2.18 12.15 -9.14
C LEU A 15 -2.34 13.04 -10.38
N LEU A 16 -2.34 14.36 -10.20
CA LEU A 16 -2.73 15.36 -11.20
C LEU A 16 -1.60 15.88 -12.09
N PHE A 17 -0.35 15.50 -11.85
CA PHE A 17 0.78 16.13 -12.53
C PHE A 17 1.88 15.14 -12.88
N GLN A 18 2.12 14.92 -14.18
CA GLN A 18 3.45 14.96 -14.82
C GLN A 18 3.35 14.55 -16.29
N ALA A 19 4.04 15.33 -17.14
CA ALA A 19 4.52 14.88 -18.43
C ALA A 19 5.74 13.98 -18.20
N ASP A 20 5.94 12.98 -19.07
CA ASP A 20 7.21 12.25 -19.11
C ASP A 20 8.33 13.23 -19.47
N GLU A 21 9.11 13.64 -18.46
CA GLU A 21 10.17 14.66 -18.60
C GLU A 21 11.30 14.19 -19.52
N ASP A 22 11.46 12.87 -19.70
CA ASP A 22 12.57 12.29 -20.45
C ASP A 22 12.25 12.00 -21.93
N SER A 23 10.98 11.85 -22.29
CA SER A 23 10.60 11.36 -23.63
C SER A 23 9.80 12.35 -24.48
N GLY A 24 9.15 13.35 -23.87
CA GLY A 24 8.19 14.21 -24.59
C GLY A 24 7.00 13.43 -25.20
N VAL A 25 6.86 12.16 -24.85
CA VAL A 25 5.77 11.28 -25.29
C VAL A 25 4.67 11.33 -24.24
N VAL A 26 3.45 11.62 -24.68
CA VAL A 26 2.26 11.46 -23.84
C VAL A 26 2.02 9.96 -23.66
N LEU A 27 2.32 9.43 -22.49
CA LEU A 27 1.96 8.06 -22.11
C LEU A 27 0.42 8.00 -21.96
N PHE A 28 -0.23 7.17 -22.78
CA PHE A 28 -1.68 6.95 -22.74
C PHE A 28 -2.11 5.88 -21.71
N ASP A 29 -1.16 5.33 -20.96
CA ASP A 29 -1.40 4.31 -19.96
C ASP A 29 -2.08 4.88 -18.71
N CYS A 30 -2.93 4.09 -18.04
CA CYS A 30 -3.66 4.53 -16.86
C CYS A 30 -2.72 4.89 -15.70
N SER A 31 -2.88 6.10 -15.16
CA SER A 31 -2.10 6.53 -14.01
C SER A 31 -2.68 6.06 -12.68
N VAL A 32 -3.99 5.78 -12.65
CA VAL A 32 -4.69 5.35 -11.45
C VAL A 32 -5.53 4.11 -11.72
N ARG A 33 -5.41 3.09 -10.87
CA ARG A 33 -6.28 1.91 -10.88
C ARG A 33 -7.17 1.90 -9.65
N LEU A 34 -8.48 1.95 -9.86
CA LEU A 34 -9.47 1.79 -8.81
C LEU A 34 -9.91 0.33 -8.75
N TYR A 35 -9.88 -0.22 -7.56
CA TYR A 35 -10.55 -1.46 -7.22
C TYR A 35 -11.68 -1.15 -6.27
N CYS A 36 -12.86 -1.68 -6.57
CA CYS A 36 -14.09 -1.39 -5.85
C CYS A 36 -14.70 -2.69 -5.39
N TYR A 37 -14.88 -2.87 -4.07
CA TYR A 37 -15.63 -4.02 -3.59
C TYR A 37 -17.09 -3.94 -4.09
N ALA A 38 -17.72 -5.08 -4.29
CA ALA A 38 -19.05 -5.18 -4.89
C ALA A 38 -20.17 -4.89 -3.89
N ASP A 39 -20.09 -3.75 -3.21
CA ASP A 39 -21.10 -3.21 -2.30
C ASP A 39 -21.52 -1.79 -2.67
N ILE A 40 -22.55 -1.30 -1.98
CA ILE A 40 -23.15 0.01 -2.28
C ILE A 40 -22.19 1.15 -1.91
N ASP A 41 -21.45 1.01 -0.81
CA ASP A 41 -20.59 2.08 -0.29
C ASP A 41 -19.41 2.35 -1.23
N SER A 42 -18.69 1.28 -1.60
CA SER A 42 -17.58 1.33 -2.55
C SER A 42 -18.01 1.87 -3.90
N MET A 43 -19.19 1.46 -4.39
CA MET A 43 -19.72 1.93 -5.67
C MET A 43 -20.05 3.43 -5.61
N CYS A 44 -20.58 3.92 -4.50
CA CYS A 44 -20.81 5.35 -4.30
C CYS A 44 -19.48 6.13 -4.26
N ALA A 45 -18.50 5.64 -3.51
CA ALA A 45 -17.17 6.23 -3.45
C ALA A 45 -16.47 6.25 -4.81
N ALA A 46 -16.57 5.14 -5.57
CA ALA A 46 -16.04 5.02 -6.92
C ALA A 46 -16.69 6.03 -7.87
N GLU A 47 -18.01 6.26 -7.77
CA GLU A 47 -18.71 7.24 -8.59
C GLU A 47 -18.26 8.68 -8.30
N ILE A 48 -17.97 9.00 -7.03
CA ILE A 48 -17.42 10.31 -6.62
C ILE A 48 -16.02 10.49 -7.21
N LEU A 49 -15.12 9.53 -7.00
CA LEU A 49 -13.76 9.57 -7.54
C LEU A 49 -13.74 9.62 -9.06
N LYS A 50 -14.62 8.87 -9.73
CA LYS A 50 -14.78 8.89 -11.19
C LYS A 50 -15.06 10.29 -11.71
N LYS A 51 -16.03 10.99 -11.10
CA LYS A 51 -16.39 12.35 -11.48
C LYS A 51 -15.24 13.33 -11.24
N LEU A 52 -14.53 13.15 -10.14
CA LEU A 52 -13.38 13.97 -9.79
C LEU A 52 -12.23 13.76 -10.79
N PHE A 53 -11.85 12.52 -11.07
CA PHE A 53 -10.83 12.20 -12.07
C PHE A 53 -11.20 12.66 -13.48
N PHE A 54 -12.47 12.53 -13.87
CA PHE A 54 -12.94 13.05 -15.16
C PHE A 54 -12.79 14.57 -15.25
N ARG A 55 -13.15 15.30 -14.20
CA ARG A 55 -13.03 16.76 -14.15
C ARG A 55 -11.57 17.22 -14.27
N GLU A 56 -10.66 16.45 -13.69
CA GLU A 56 -9.24 16.80 -13.61
C GLU A 56 -8.37 16.09 -14.66
N HIS A 57 -8.98 15.43 -15.65
CA HIS A 57 -8.28 14.75 -16.74
C HIS A 57 -7.28 13.66 -16.31
N VAL A 58 -7.52 13.02 -15.17
CA VAL A 58 -6.73 11.86 -14.74
C VAL A 58 -7.13 10.64 -15.58
N ILE A 59 -6.16 9.87 -16.09
CA ILE A 59 -6.42 8.61 -16.78
C ILE A 59 -6.53 7.51 -15.73
N TRP A 60 -7.71 6.87 -15.66
CA TRP A 60 -7.99 5.85 -14.66
C TRP A 60 -8.70 4.64 -15.24
N THR A 61 -8.62 3.52 -14.52
CA THR A 61 -9.40 2.30 -14.78
C THR A 61 -10.11 1.85 -13.51
N LEU A 62 -11.34 1.35 -13.61
CA LEU A 62 -12.11 0.81 -12.48
C LEU A 62 -12.38 -0.66 -12.69
N LYS A 63 -12.05 -1.49 -11.69
CA LYS A 63 -12.38 -2.92 -11.67
C LYS A 63 -13.21 -3.24 -10.41
N PRO A 64 -14.45 -3.75 -10.56
CA PRO A 64 -15.20 -4.27 -9.43
C PRO A 64 -14.63 -5.62 -8.98
N ILE A 65 -14.70 -5.90 -7.68
CA ILE A 65 -14.17 -7.09 -7.01
C ILE A 65 -15.25 -7.67 -6.10
N ARG A 66 -15.48 -8.98 -6.15
CA ARG A 66 -16.43 -9.67 -5.25
C ARG A 66 -15.73 -10.48 -4.17
N SER A 67 -14.56 -11.01 -4.47
CA SER A 67 -13.72 -11.71 -3.50
C SER A 67 -12.24 -11.39 -3.70
N TYR A 68 -11.43 -11.75 -2.72
CA TYR A 68 -9.97 -11.67 -2.85
C TYR A 68 -9.44 -12.54 -4.01
N ASP A 69 -10.17 -13.56 -4.44
CA ASP A 69 -9.76 -14.40 -5.57
C ASP A 69 -9.93 -13.68 -6.92
N ASP A 70 -10.76 -12.62 -6.99
CA ASP A 70 -10.90 -11.78 -8.18
C ASP A 70 -9.73 -10.79 -8.35
N LEU A 71 -8.92 -10.61 -7.30
CA LEU A 71 -7.64 -9.93 -7.35
C LEU A 71 -6.64 -10.84 -8.08
N ASP A 72 -6.76 -10.93 -9.40
CA ASP A 72 -5.72 -11.53 -10.20
C ASP A 72 -4.41 -10.79 -9.92
N ARG A 73 -3.43 -11.51 -9.36
CA ARG A 73 -2.12 -10.94 -9.02
C ARG A 73 -1.47 -10.32 -10.25
N SER A 74 -1.75 -10.82 -11.46
CA SER A 74 -1.27 -10.22 -12.70
C SER A 74 -1.92 -8.87 -13.02
N ASP A 75 -3.17 -8.64 -12.59
CA ASP A 75 -3.86 -7.35 -12.70
C ASP A 75 -3.42 -6.38 -11.60
N LEU A 76 -3.04 -6.88 -10.42
CA LEU A 76 -2.52 -6.05 -9.33
C LEU A 76 -1.11 -5.56 -9.57
N ARG A 77 -0.30 -6.36 -10.26
CA ARG A 77 1.10 -6.04 -10.53
C ARG A 77 1.17 -4.92 -11.55
N PRO A 78 1.78 -3.79 -11.20
CA PRO A 78 2.27 -2.87 -12.22
C PRO A 78 3.20 -3.67 -13.13
N SER A 79 2.91 -3.73 -14.44
CA SER A 79 3.89 -4.32 -15.35
C SER A 79 5.08 -3.37 -15.43
N GLN A 80 6.30 -3.88 -15.61
CA GLN A 80 7.49 -3.04 -15.88
C GLN A 80 7.30 -2.10 -17.09
N ASN A 81 6.32 -2.38 -17.94
CA ASN A 81 5.94 -1.57 -19.08
C ASN A 81 4.93 -0.45 -18.72
N MET A 82 4.20 -0.56 -17.61
CA MET A 82 3.26 0.45 -17.09
C MET A 82 4.00 1.53 -16.30
N LYS A 83 4.93 2.22 -16.97
CA LYS A 83 5.73 3.29 -16.36
C LYS A 83 4.91 4.46 -15.84
N SER A 84 3.66 4.62 -16.31
CA SER A 84 2.78 5.71 -15.87
C SER A 84 1.89 5.35 -14.68
N LEU A 85 1.81 4.10 -14.23
CA LEU A 85 0.94 3.73 -13.11
C LEU A 85 1.52 4.33 -11.82
N ARG A 86 0.84 5.31 -11.26
CA ARG A 86 1.27 6.03 -10.05
C ARG A 86 0.55 5.56 -8.80
N ALA A 87 -0.71 5.16 -8.95
CA ALA A 87 -1.55 4.86 -7.81
C ALA A 87 -2.52 3.71 -8.03
N ILE A 88 -2.75 2.97 -6.96
CA ILE A 88 -3.83 2.01 -6.83
C ILE A 88 -4.69 2.44 -5.65
N ILE A 89 -6.01 2.49 -5.85
CA ILE A 89 -6.99 2.87 -4.82
C ILE A 89 -7.90 1.68 -4.56
N LEU A 90 -7.92 1.21 -3.32
CA LEU A 90 -8.79 0.14 -2.83
C LEU A 90 -9.98 0.75 -2.09
N LEU A 91 -11.20 0.45 -2.53
CA LEU A 91 -12.43 0.96 -1.93
C LEU A 91 -13.18 -0.17 -1.22
N ASN A 92 -13.32 -0.02 0.10
CA ASN A 92 -13.94 -0.93 1.05
C ASN A 92 -13.39 -2.36 1.04
N PHE A 93 -12.09 -2.49 0.75
CA PHE A 93 -11.36 -3.74 0.97
C PHE A 93 -9.85 -3.51 1.08
N GLY A 94 -9.14 -4.51 1.61
CA GLY A 94 -7.69 -4.61 1.57
C GLY A 94 -6.97 -4.16 2.84
N SER A 95 -7.66 -3.54 3.80
CA SER A 95 -7.02 -3.11 5.06
C SER A 95 -6.37 -4.26 5.84
N ASN A 96 -6.97 -5.45 5.76
CA ASN A 96 -6.54 -6.68 6.44
C ASN A 96 -5.48 -7.49 5.67
N LEU A 97 -5.14 -7.11 4.44
CA LEU A 97 -4.15 -7.81 3.61
C LEU A 97 -2.74 -7.32 3.89
N GLU A 98 -1.73 -8.14 3.59
CA GLU A 98 -0.32 -7.70 3.57
C GLU A 98 -0.02 -7.03 2.22
N LEU A 99 -0.31 -5.73 2.09
CA LEU A 99 -0.38 -5.04 0.80
C LEU A 99 0.98 -4.98 0.09
N ALA A 100 2.07 -4.81 0.82
CA ALA A 100 3.42 -4.80 0.24
C ALA A 100 3.71 -6.08 -0.55
N ARG A 101 3.19 -7.22 -0.05
CA ARG A 101 3.33 -8.53 -0.68
C ARG A 101 2.30 -8.77 -1.78
N GLU A 102 1.04 -8.39 -1.59
CA GLU A 102 0.02 -8.63 -2.61
C GLU A 102 0.25 -7.79 -3.89
N PHE A 103 0.90 -6.62 -3.75
CA PHE A 103 1.19 -5.70 -4.86
C PHE A 103 2.65 -5.71 -5.33
N ASP A 104 3.52 -6.56 -4.76
CA ASP A 104 4.95 -6.63 -5.07
C ASP A 104 5.63 -5.25 -5.09
N LEU A 105 5.41 -4.47 -4.03
CA LEU A 105 5.94 -3.10 -3.93
C LEU A 105 7.47 -3.05 -3.89
N THR A 106 8.13 -4.16 -3.54
CA THR A 106 9.59 -4.30 -3.64
C THR A 106 10.10 -4.15 -5.08
N GLU A 107 9.31 -4.59 -6.07
CA GLU A 107 9.65 -4.47 -7.49
C GLU A 107 9.10 -3.18 -8.13
N ASN A 108 8.15 -2.52 -7.44
CA ASN A 108 7.44 -1.34 -7.93
C ASN A 108 7.39 -0.22 -6.87
N PRO A 109 8.54 0.29 -6.42
CA PRO A 109 8.61 1.26 -5.31
C PRO A 109 8.05 2.64 -5.66
N HIS A 110 7.62 2.87 -6.90
CA HIS A 110 7.05 4.15 -7.34
C HIS A 110 5.52 4.18 -7.26
N VAL A 111 4.88 3.04 -6.99
CA VAL A 111 3.42 2.92 -6.97
C VAL A 111 2.90 3.10 -5.55
N ASN A 112 2.01 4.07 -5.38
CA ASN A 112 1.34 4.31 -4.11
C ASN A 112 0.05 3.49 -4.01
N ILE A 113 -0.19 2.87 -2.87
CA ILE A 113 -1.42 2.13 -2.55
C ILE A 113 -2.23 2.95 -1.54
N TYR A 114 -3.45 3.32 -1.93
CA TYR A 114 -4.40 4.01 -1.08
C TYR A 114 -5.53 3.06 -0.69
N VAL A 115 -5.79 2.97 0.61
CA VAL A 115 -6.84 2.11 1.16
C VAL A 115 -7.88 3.00 1.81
N ILE A 116 -9.09 3.01 1.24
CA ILE A 116 -10.26 3.67 1.81
C ILE A 116 -11.21 2.54 2.20
N ASP A 117 -11.07 2.05 3.43
CA ASP A 117 -11.73 0.83 3.88
C ASP A 117 -12.28 1.01 5.30
N SER A 118 -13.51 0.56 5.51
CA SER A 118 -14.20 0.59 6.80
C SER A 118 -13.99 -0.70 7.61
N LEU A 119 -13.31 -1.70 7.06
CA LEU A 119 -13.07 -2.98 7.70
C LEU A 119 -11.92 -2.94 8.73
N HIS A 120 -12.17 -3.54 9.90
CA HIS A 120 -11.20 -3.80 10.96
C HIS A 120 -11.14 -5.30 11.30
N PRO A 121 -9.99 -5.82 11.79
CA PRO A 121 -8.75 -5.11 12.08
C PRO A 121 -7.86 -4.88 10.85
N VAL A 122 -7.06 -3.81 10.90
CA VAL A 122 -6.05 -3.49 9.89
C VAL A 122 -4.82 -4.39 10.07
N ASN A 123 -4.21 -4.82 8.97
CA ASN A 123 -2.91 -5.49 9.03
C ASN A 123 -1.82 -4.49 9.42
N LEU A 124 -1.25 -4.67 10.61
CA LEU A 124 -0.22 -3.80 11.18
C LEU A 124 1.00 -3.64 10.28
N THR A 125 1.34 -4.64 9.46
CA THR A 125 2.52 -4.53 8.57
C THR A 125 2.36 -3.39 7.57
N ASN A 126 1.12 -3.06 7.16
CA ASN A 126 0.85 -1.94 6.26
C ASN A 126 1.15 -0.56 6.89
N LEU A 127 1.26 -0.53 8.21
CA LEU A 127 1.51 0.68 8.99
C LEU A 127 2.98 0.90 9.31
N TYR A 128 3.82 -0.08 9.03
CA TYR A 128 5.26 -0.01 9.23
C TYR A 128 5.90 1.13 8.44
N ASP A 129 6.92 1.76 9.02
CA ASP A 129 7.62 2.90 8.44
C ASP A 129 8.35 2.51 7.16
N ARG A 130 8.83 1.26 7.06
CA ARG A 130 9.42 0.70 5.83
C ARG A 130 8.43 0.65 4.66
N ASN A 131 7.14 0.69 4.94
CA ASN A 131 6.05 0.63 3.94
C ASN A 131 5.51 2.04 3.64
N SER A 132 6.40 2.92 3.17
CA SER A 132 6.14 4.35 2.90
C SER A 132 5.17 4.61 1.74
N HIS A 133 4.93 3.61 0.88
CA HIS A 133 4.03 3.69 -0.27
C HIS A 133 2.62 3.18 0.00
N ILE A 134 2.32 2.77 1.24
CA ILE A 134 0.99 2.31 1.63
C ILE A 134 0.35 3.37 2.52
N PHE A 135 -0.84 3.82 2.12
CA PHE A 135 -1.58 4.91 2.75
C PHE A 135 -2.98 4.41 3.12
N ILE A 136 -3.22 4.22 4.41
CA ILE A 136 -4.54 3.84 4.91
C ILE A 136 -5.27 5.11 5.33
N VAL A 137 -6.36 5.43 4.66
CA VAL A 137 -7.17 6.61 4.97
C VAL A 137 -7.98 6.34 6.22
N TYR A 138 -7.93 7.27 7.17
CA TYR A 138 -8.53 7.12 8.49
C TYR A 138 -8.98 8.47 9.03
N ASP A 139 -9.82 8.39 10.05
CA ASP A 139 -10.21 9.54 10.85
C ASP A 139 -9.22 9.71 12.01
N GLU A 140 -8.52 10.85 12.04
CA GLU A 140 -7.51 11.13 13.07
C GLU A 140 -8.09 11.19 14.48
N GLU A 141 -9.38 11.50 14.60
CA GLU A 141 -10.07 11.59 15.89
C GLU A 141 -10.42 10.21 16.49
N SER A 142 -10.22 9.12 15.75
CA SER A 142 -10.52 7.78 16.24
C SER A 142 -9.37 7.21 17.08
N GLU A 143 -9.68 7.00 18.37
CA GLU A 143 -8.79 6.37 19.36
C GLU A 143 -8.33 4.97 18.92
N GLU A 144 -9.17 4.23 18.18
CA GLU A 144 -8.85 2.88 17.70
C GLU A 144 -7.66 2.90 16.73
N TYR A 145 -7.61 3.89 15.82
CA TYR A 145 -6.50 4.02 14.87
C TYR A 145 -5.18 4.39 15.55
N GLN A 146 -5.23 5.23 16.58
CA GLN A 146 -4.04 5.56 17.37
C GLN A 146 -3.46 4.30 18.05
N GLU A 147 -4.33 3.43 18.58
CA GLU A 147 -3.89 2.16 19.16
C GLU A 147 -3.24 1.24 18.11
N TYR A 148 -3.77 1.18 16.88
CA TYR A 148 -3.14 0.41 15.80
C TYR A 148 -1.77 0.97 15.41
N ILE A 149 -1.60 2.30 15.36
CA ILE A 149 -0.30 2.95 15.09
C ILE A 149 0.74 2.51 16.13
N GLU A 150 0.41 2.68 17.41
CA GLU A 150 1.33 2.34 18.50
C GLU A 150 1.68 0.85 18.51
N LYS A 151 0.70 -0.02 18.22
CA LYS A 151 0.94 -1.47 18.10
C LYS A 151 1.86 -1.78 16.92
N ALA A 152 1.66 -1.13 15.77
CA ALA A 152 2.49 -1.34 14.59
C ALA A 152 3.95 -0.92 14.84
N LEU A 153 4.18 0.29 15.36
CA LEU A 153 5.52 0.80 15.67
C LEU A 153 6.28 -0.11 16.64
N ARG A 154 5.61 -0.57 17.70
CA ARG A 154 6.19 -1.51 18.66
C ARG A 154 6.59 -2.82 17.99
N LYS A 155 5.67 -3.42 17.23
CA LYS A 155 5.89 -4.70 16.57
C LYS A 155 7.02 -4.61 15.54
N GLU A 156 7.09 -3.52 14.77
CA GLU A 156 8.20 -3.28 13.84
C GLU A 156 9.54 -3.21 14.56
N SER A 157 9.63 -2.45 15.67
CA SER A 157 10.87 -2.38 16.45
C SER A 157 11.31 -3.73 17.02
N GLU A 158 10.37 -4.57 17.44
CA GLU A 158 10.65 -5.92 17.95
C GLU A 158 11.16 -6.85 16.83
N GLU A 159 10.63 -6.73 15.61
CA GLU A 159 11.09 -7.46 14.43
C GLU A 159 12.52 -7.03 14.03
N GLU A 160 12.81 -5.73 14.03
CA GLU A 160 14.15 -5.21 13.74
C GLU A 160 15.20 -5.65 14.76
N LEU A 161 14.84 -5.66 16.05
CA LEU A 161 15.70 -6.17 17.11
C LEU A 161 16.00 -7.66 16.91
N GLN A 162 14.99 -8.47 16.57
CA GLN A 162 15.19 -9.89 16.31
C GLN A 162 16.16 -10.11 15.15
N ILE A 163 15.99 -9.39 14.04
CA ILE A 163 16.89 -9.47 12.87
C ILE A 163 18.34 -9.14 13.28
N ASN A 164 18.54 -8.08 14.07
CA ASN A 164 19.88 -7.68 14.54
C ASN A 164 20.50 -8.67 15.55
N THR A 165 19.68 -9.45 16.26
CA THR A 165 20.17 -10.48 17.19
C THR A 165 20.48 -11.83 16.53
N VAL A 166 20.10 -12.04 15.26
CA VAL A 166 20.53 -13.21 14.51
C VAL A 166 22.00 -13.03 14.13
N PHE A 167 22.89 -13.45 15.03
CA PHE A 167 24.31 -13.55 14.71
C PHE A 167 24.51 -14.56 13.59
N THR A 168 25.36 -14.24 12.62
CA THR A 168 25.75 -15.17 11.57
C THR A 168 27.22 -15.53 11.73
N ASP A 169 27.57 -16.78 11.41
CA ASP A 169 28.97 -17.19 11.33
C ASP A 169 29.65 -16.51 10.13
N ASP A 170 30.96 -16.70 9.97
CA ASP A 170 31.73 -16.17 8.82
C ASP A 170 31.22 -16.65 7.45
N PHE A 171 30.28 -17.62 7.42
CA PHE A 171 29.64 -18.17 6.23
C PHE A 171 28.18 -17.72 6.05
N GLY A 172 27.69 -16.78 6.88
CA GLY A 172 26.33 -16.24 6.79
C GLY A 172 25.24 -17.16 7.32
N ARG A 173 25.58 -18.21 8.09
CA ARG A 173 24.61 -19.13 8.69
C ARG A 173 24.17 -18.61 10.05
N PRO A 174 22.88 -18.71 10.43
CA PRO A 174 22.41 -18.30 11.75
C PRO A 174 23.11 -19.09 12.86
N ILE A 175 23.73 -18.41 13.82
CA ILE A 175 24.29 -19.00 15.04
C ILE A 175 23.15 -19.15 16.04
N THR A 176 22.73 -20.38 16.31
CA THR A 176 21.79 -20.66 17.40
C THR A 176 22.52 -20.58 18.74
N LEU A 177 21.94 -19.89 19.73
CA LEU A 177 22.48 -19.70 21.08
C LEU A 177 22.86 -21.01 21.82
N ASP A 178 22.36 -22.16 21.34
CA ASP A 178 22.70 -23.49 21.87
C ASP A 178 24.16 -23.93 21.58
N GLU A 179 24.87 -23.25 20.67
CA GLU A 179 26.29 -23.54 20.37
C GLU A 179 27.29 -22.75 21.24
N VAL A 180 26.81 -21.87 22.13
CA VAL A 180 27.66 -20.96 22.93
C VAL A 180 28.06 -21.57 24.28
N TYR A 181 27.54 -22.73 24.65
CA TYR A 181 27.79 -23.38 25.96
C TYR A 181 28.61 -24.68 25.89
N TYR A 182 29.71 -24.71 25.15
CA TYR A 182 30.77 -25.70 25.36
C TYR A 182 32.15 -25.14 24.96
N ASP A 183 32.67 -24.18 25.71
CA ASP A 183 34.10 -24.12 25.99
C ASP A 183 34.34 -23.24 27.23
N GLY A 184 34.66 -23.88 28.35
CA GLY A 184 34.88 -23.27 29.66
C GLY A 184 34.80 -24.27 30.81
#